data_AF-A0A0F9LVF5-F1
#
_entry.id   AF-A0A0F9LVF5-F1
#
_cell.length_a   1.000
_cell.length_b   1.000
_cell.length_c   1.000
_cell.angle_alpha   90.00
_cell.angle_beta   90.00
_cell.angle_gamma   90.00
#
_symmetry.space_group_name_H-M   'P 1'
#
loop_
_entity.id
_entity.type
_entity.pdbx_description
1 polymer ?
#
loop_
_entity_poly.entity_id
_entity_poly.type
_entity_poly.pdbx_seq_one_letter_code
_entity_poly.pdbx_strand_id
1 'polypeptide(L)' 'MALTSSIKDKDWVSVRQAAAKLGSIKLGPTSSPTFAGISLTGLTTDSLIYSASGGTLTSLGVATNGKIPIGSTGAAPVL' A
#
# COMPACT_ATOMS: atom_id res chain seq x y z
N MET A 1 -11.42 -13.49 -8.97
CA MET A 1 -12.31 -13.58 -7.80
C MET A 1 -13.50 -12.66 -8.06
N ALA A 2 -14.72 -13.18 -8.15
CA ALA A 2 -15.89 -12.35 -8.38
C ALA A 2 -16.22 -11.57 -7.10
N LEU A 3 -16.43 -10.25 -7.20
CA LEU A 3 -16.93 -9.44 -6.10
C LEU A 3 -18.40 -9.80 -5.86
N THR A 4 -18.69 -10.56 -4.81
CA THR A 4 -20.06 -10.79 -4.38
C THR A 4 -20.52 -9.61 -3.52
N SER A 5 -21.65 -9.01 -3.88
CA SER A 5 -22.24 -7.91 -3.10
C SER A 5 -22.75 -8.45 -1.76
N SER A 6 -22.40 -7.78 -0.67
CA SER A 6 -23.02 -8.02 0.64
C SER A 6 -24.38 -7.32 0.81
N ILE A 7 -24.76 -6.46 -0.14
CA ILE A 7 -26.03 -5.76 -0.21
C ILE A 7 -27.02 -6.64 -0.97
N LYS A 8 -28.16 -6.97 -0.33
CA LYS A 8 -29.23 -7.79 -0.93
C LYS A 8 -30.18 -6.90 -1.73
N ASP A 9 -30.81 -7.45 -2.78
CA ASP A 9 -31.80 -6.70 -3.57
C ASP A 9 -32.96 -6.22 -2.69
N LYS A 10 -33.38 -4.97 -2.89
CA LYS A 10 -34.47 -4.28 -2.15
C LYS A 10 -34.30 -4.24 -0.62
N ASP A 11 -33.13 -4.55 -0.06
CA ASP A 11 -32.87 -4.50 1.37
C ASP A 11 -32.13 -3.23 1.80
N TRP A 12 -32.88 -2.20 2.18
CA TRP A 12 -32.34 -0.93 2.67
C TRP A 12 -31.59 -1.04 4.01
N VAL A 13 -31.77 -2.11 4.78
CA VAL A 13 -30.99 -2.33 6.01
C VAL A 13 -29.56 -2.67 5.65
N SER A 14 -29.35 -3.58 4.69
CA SER A 14 -28.01 -3.96 4.22
C SER A 14 -27.23 -2.76 3.64
N VAL A 15 -27.92 -1.86 2.93
CA VAL A 15 -27.35 -0.60 2.43
C VAL A 15 -26.87 0.30 3.57
N ARG A 16 -27.73 0.52 4.59
CA ARG A 16 -27.34 1.36 5.75
C ARG A 16 -26.16 0.79 6.52
N GLN A 17 -26.12 -0.53 6.69
CA GLN A 17 -24.99 -1.21 7.35
C GLN A 17 -23.70 -1.08 6.53
N ALA A 18 -23.77 -1.23 5.20
CA ALA A 18 -22.64 -1.03 4.32
C ALA A 18 -22.11 0.41 4.38
N ALA A 19 -23.00 1.41 4.37
CA ALA A 19 -22.64 2.82 4.52
C ALA A 19 -22.01 3.12 5.89
N ALA A 20 -22.58 2.60 6.97
CA ALA A 20 -22.02 2.73 8.32
C ALA A 20 -20.64 2.06 8.45
N LYS A 21 -20.45 0.89 7.83
CA LYS A 21 -19.16 0.21 7.76
C LYS A 21 -18.15 1.03 6.96
N LEU A 22 -18.55 1.62 5.83
CA LEU A 22 -17.67 2.50 5.06
C LEU A 22 -17.25 3.74 5.88
N GLY A 23 -18.17 4.33 6.64
CA GLY A 23 -17.88 5.42 7.57
C GLY A 23 -17.03 5.02 8.77
N SER A 24 -17.04 3.74 9.19
CA SER A 24 -16.21 3.24 10.28
C SER A 24 -14.79 2.89 9.83
N ILE A 25 -14.60 2.56 8.55
CA ILE A 25 -13.27 2.46 7.93
C ILE A 25 -12.74 3.90 7.82
N LYS A 26 -12.13 4.37 8.91
CA LYS A 26 -11.41 5.64 8.97
C LYS A 26 -10.18 5.54 8.06
N LEU A 27 -10.35 5.67 6.76
CA LEU A 27 -9.25 5.91 5.82
C LEU A 27 -9.11 7.42 5.69
N GLY A 28 -7.95 7.92 6.04
CA GLY A 28 -7.65 9.34 6.01
C GLY A 28 -6.18 9.59 6.34
N PRO A 29 -5.70 10.83 6.22
CA PRO A 29 -4.29 11.16 6.44
C PRO A 29 -3.80 10.82 7.85
N THR A 30 -4.69 10.68 8.84
CA THR A 30 -4.38 10.31 10.22
C THR A 30 -4.74 8.86 10.57
N SER A 31 -5.15 8.06 9.59
CA SER A 31 -5.51 6.66 9.81
C SER A 31 -4.29 5.79 10.07
N SER A 32 -4.41 4.83 10.98
CA SER A 32 -3.40 3.82 11.30
C SER A 32 -3.94 2.40 10.99
N PRO A 33 -4.18 2.07 9.71
CA PRO A 33 -4.70 0.76 9.33
C PRO A 33 -3.69 -0.34 9.67
N THR A 34 -4.21 -1.50 10.11
CA THR A 34 -3.40 -2.73 10.25
C THR A 34 -3.69 -3.64 9.06
N PHE A 35 -2.65 -4.08 8.36
CA PHE A 35 -2.75 -5.00 7.23
C PHE A 35 -2.22 -6.37 7.62
N ALA A 36 -2.95 -7.44 7.27
CA ALA A 36 -2.46 -8.81 7.44
C ALA A 36 -1.31 -9.15 6.46
N GLY A 37 -1.23 -8.41 5.35
CA GLY A 37 -0.15 -8.50 4.36
C GLY A 37 -0.26 -7.36 3.36
N ILE A 38 0.87 -7.00 2.75
CA ILE A 38 0.97 -5.99 1.70
C ILE A 38 1.66 -6.60 0.48
N SER A 39 1.05 -6.46 -0.70
CA SER A 39 1.65 -6.81 -1.98
C SER A 39 1.67 -5.57 -2.85
N LEU A 40 2.87 -5.07 -3.14
CA LEU A 40 3.07 -3.88 -3.95
C LEU A 40 3.33 -4.30 -5.40
N THR A 41 2.48 -3.87 -6.33
CA THR A 41 2.62 -4.16 -7.76
C THR A 41 3.46 -3.10 -8.46
N GLY A 42 4.18 -3.47 -9.51
CA GLY A 42 4.99 -2.53 -10.30
C GLY A 42 6.39 -2.26 -9.73
N LEU A 43 6.81 -3.02 -8.71
CA LEU A 43 8.19 -3.00 -8.22
C LEU A 43 9.08 -3.88 -9.10
N THR A 44 10.37 -3.55 -9.16
CA THR A 44 11.38 -4.42 -9.78
C THR A 44 11.70 -5.58 -8.83
N THR A 45 11.70 -6.82 -9.34
CA THR A 45 12.08 -8.00 -8.55
C THR A 45 13.49 -7.83 -7.98
N ASP A 46 13.72 -8.26 -6.74
CA ASP A 46 15.00 -8.18 -6.02
C ASP A 46 15.56 -6.76 -5.81
N SER A 47 14.72 -5.74 -5.94
CA SER A 47 15.10 -4.33 -5.73
C SER A 47 15.18 -3.92 -4.27
N LEU A 48 15.94 -2.85 -4.02
CA LEU A 48 15.87 -2.10 -2.77
C LEU A 48 14.67 -1.14 -2.80
N ILE A 49 13.81 -1.23 -1.77
CA ILE A 49 12.69 -0.31 -1.57
C ILE A 49 13.06 0.72 -0.49
N TYR A 50 12.86 2.00 -0.79
CA TYR A 50 13.14 3.11 0.12
C TYR A 50 12.08 4.20 0.02
N SER A 51 11.96 5.04 1.06
CA SER A 51 11.06 6.20 1.03
C SER A 51 11.72 7.41 0.35
N ALA A 52 11.03 8.04 -0.59
CA ALA A 52 11.45 9.28 -1.24
C ALA A 52 10.75 10.51 -0.64
N SER A 53 10.99 11.68 -1.24
CA SER A 53 10.35 12.93 -0.81
C SER A 53 8.82 12.79 -0.84
N GLY A 54 8.16 13.37 0.17
CA GLY A 54 6.72 13.22 0.35
C GLY A 54 6.28 11.86 0.92
N GLY A 55 7.20 10.99 1.34
CA GLY A 55 6.88 9.72 2.00
C GLY A 55 6.43 8.61 1.05
N THR A 56 6.64 8.77 -0.26
CA THR A 56 6.33 7.75 -1.25
C THR A 56 7.34 6.60 -1.19
N LEU A 57 6.87 5.37 -1.34
CA LEU A 57 7.76 4.21 -1.48
C LEU A 57 8.24 4.11 -2.92
N THR A 58 9.56 4.03 -3.12
CA THR A 58 10.22 3.99 -4.42
C THR A 58 11.10 2.74 -4.53
N SER A 59 11.19 2.17 -5.72
CA SER A 59 12.06 1.04 -6.07
C SER A 59 13.33 1.54 -6.76
N LEU A 60 14.49 1.14 -6.27
CA LEU A 60 15.74 1.24 -7.03
C LEU A 60 15.81 0.07 -8.03
N GLY A 61 16.84 0.03 -8.89
CA GLY A 61 17.18 -1.16 -9.66
C GLY A 61 17.76 -2.28 -8.79
N VAL A 62 18.18 -3.37 -9.42
CA VAL A 62 18.79 -4.52 -8.75
C VAL A 62 20.28 -4.27 -8.55
N ALA A 63 20.76 -4.43 -7.32
CA ALA A 63 22.18 -4.38 -7.02
C ALA A 63 22.88 -5.60 -7.61
N THR A 64 24.06 -5.40 -8.18
CA THR A 64 24.87 -6.55 -8.66
C THR A 64 25.40 -7.37 -7.48
N ASN A 65 25.73 -8.65 -7.72
CA ASN A 65 26.21 -9.54 -6.67
C ASN A 65 27.40 -8.94 -5.89
N GLY A 66 27.33 -9.03 -4.56
CA GLY A 66 28.34 -8.50 -3.67
C GLY A 66 28.27 -6.99 -3.47
N LYS A 67 27.21 -6.32 -3.93
CA LYS A 67 26.97 -4.89 -3.69
C LYS A 67 25.86 -4.68 -2.67
N ILE A 68 26.02 -3.62 -1.88
CA ILE A 68 25.00 -3.08 -1.00
C ILE A 68 24.76 -1.65 -1.48
N PRO A 69 23.53 -1.27 -1.86
CA PRO A 69 23.24 0.12 -2.18
C PRO A 69 23.43 0.99 -0.94
N ILE A 70 24.20 2.06 -1.06
CA ILE A 70 24.45 3.02 0.02
C ILE A 70 24.10 4.41 -0.49
N GLY A 71 23.40 5.19 0.33
CA GLY A 71 23.07 6.59 0.06
C GLY A 71 23.83 7.55 0.99
N SER A 72 23.72 8.84 0.70
CA SER A 72 24.09 9.92 1.62
C SER A 72 22.83 10.53 2.24
N THR A 73 23.01 11.29 3.33
CA THR A 73 21.91 12.01 3.98
C THR A 73 21.17 12.88 2.97
N GLY A 74 19.87 12.64 2.78
CA GLY A 74 19.00 13.42 1.91
C GLY A 74 19.06 13.07 0.42
N ALA A 75 19.80 12.04 0.02
CA ALA A 75 19.86 11.55 -1.35
C ALA A 75 19.36 10.11 -1.47
N ALA A 76 18.93 9.73 -2.68
CA ALA A 76 18.60 8.33 -2.97
C ALA A 76 19.86 7.44 -2.85
N PRO A 77 19.72 6.18 -2.40
CA PRO A 77 20.80 5.19 -2.47
C PRO A 77 21.25 4.95 -3.91
N VAL A 78 22.54 4.65 -4.09
CA VAL A 78 23.14 4.38 -5.41
C VAL A 78 23.48 2.89 -5.54
N LEU A 79 23.39 2.34 -6.76
CA LEU A 79 23.70 0.94 -7.09
C LEU A 79 25.20 0.69 -7.30
#